data_AF-A0A9D1J322-F1
#
_entry.id   AF-A0A9D1J322-F1
#
_cell.length_a   1.000
_cell.length_b   1.000
_cell.length_c   1.000
_cell.angle_alpha   90.00
_cell.angle_beta   90.00
_cell.angle_gamma   90.00
#
_symmetry.space_group_name_H-M   'P 1'
#
loop_
_entity.id
_entity.type
_entity.pdbx_description
1 polymer ?
#
loop_
_entity_poly.entity_id
_entity_poly.type
_entity_poly.pdbx_seq_one_letter_code
_entity_poly.pdbx_strand_id
1 'polypeptide(L)'
;MEKSFIFEYLDENDFRKRERSVRKYNMLAYKKLTFEYYPELRRGHFLGEKVSEDTKAGTMNYELKLPTDELFAKVHGEIRVHYTVYPEKRVILLTNITPEGILNEGHMAELSTYKGVMISKSHPEKDMFKINLLNMLNK
;
A
#
# COMPACT_ATOMS: atom_id res chain seq x y z
N MET A 1 -32.01 1.96 -0.49
CA MET A 1 -30.60 2.36 -0.65
C MET A 1 -29.76 1.33 0.07
N GLU A 2 -28.99 0.51 -0.64
CA GLU A 2 -28.03 -0.39 0.00
C GLU A 2 -27.05 0.47 0.81
N LYS A 3 -26.96 0.17 2.09
CA LYS A 3 -26.21 0.99 3.04
C LYS A 3 -24.71 0.67 2.91
N SER A 4 -24.00 1.44 2.09
CA SER A 4 -22.56 1.30 1.83
C SER A 4 -21.70 1.76 3.00
N PHE A 5 -20.49 1.21 3.12
CA PHE A 5 -19.47 1.71 4.03
C PHE A 5 -18.88 3.05 3.53
N ILE A 6 -18.58 3.95 4.46
CA ILE A 6 -17.96 5.24 4.19
C ILE A 6 -16.46 5.14 4.45
N PHE A 7 -15.63 5.71 3.57
CA PHE A 7 -14.19 5.81 3.79
C PHE A 7 -13.86 7.06 4.58
N GLU A 8 -13.11 6.87 5.66
CA GLU A 8 -12.45 7.94 6.40
C GLU A 8 -10.93 7.71 6.33
N TYR A 9 -10.16 8.75 6.62
CA TYR A 9 -8.70 8.69 6.61
C TYR A 9 -8.19 9.11 7.98
N LEU A 10 -7.18 8.40 8.49
CA LEU A 10 -6.47 8.84 9.70
C LEU A 10 -5.70 10.15 9.40
N ASP A 11 -4.99 10.17 8.27
CA ASP A 11 -4.39 11.37 7.67
C ASP A 11 -4.64 11.33 6.16
N GLU A 12 -5.62 12.12 5.70
CA GLU A 12 -6.00 12.18 4.28
C GLU A 12 -4.86 12.70 3.40
N ASN A 13 -4.07 13.65 3.90
CA ASN A 13 -3.00 14.27 3.12
C ASN A 13 -1.89 13.27 2.88
N ASP A 14 -1.46 12.58 3.92
CA ASP A 14 -0.35 11.63 3.81
C ASP A 14 -0.74 10.38 3.03
N PHE A 15 -1.96 9.87 3.24
CA PHE A 15 -2.50 8.77 2.47
C PHE A 15 -2.57 9.10 0.97
N ARG A 16 -3.08 10.29 0.61
CA ARG A 16 -3.17 10.71 -0.80
C ARG A 16 -1.81 10.90 -1.45
N LYS A 17 -0.78 11.37 -0.73
CA LYS A 17 0.58 11.47 -1.28
C LYS A 17 1.10 10.09 -1.68
N ARG A 18 0.93 9.10 -0.79
CA ARG A 18 1.36 7.72 -1.01
C ARG A 18 0.56 7.06 -2.13
N GLU A 19 -0.76 7.28 -2.17
CA GLU A 19 -1.63 6.80 -3.23
C GLU A 19 -1.18 7.34 -4.61
N ARG A 20 -0.79 8.62 -4.70
CA ARG A 20 -0.23 9.21 -5.93
C ARG A 20 1.10 8.55 -6.32
N SER A 21 1.96 8.22 -5.37
CA SER A 21 3.19 7.46 -5.65
C SER A 21 2.89 6.07 -6.17
N VAL A 22 1.95 5.35 -5.55
CA VAL A 22 1.50 4.05 -6.05
C VAL A 22 0.98 4.19 -7.48
N ARG A 23 0.17 5.23 -7.78
CA ARG A 23 -0.28 5.52 -9.15
C ARG A 23 0.88 5.77 -10.13
N LYS A 24 1.90 6.51 -9.72
CA LYS A 24 3.04 6.87 -10.58
C LYS A 24 3.90 5.65 -10.92
N TYR A 25 4.16 4.80 -9.93
CA TYR A 25 5.20 3.78 -10.03
C TYR A 25 4.66 2.35 -10.12
N ASN A 26 3.42 2.10 -9.72
CA ASN A 26 2.73 0.83 -9.85
C ASN A 26 1.26 1.04 -10.24
N MET A 27 1.06 1.38 -11.52
CA MET A 27 -0.27 1.63 -12.09
C MET A 27 -1.22 0.43 -11.95
N LEU A 28 -0.69 -0.80 -12.01
CA LEU A 28 -1.49 -2.01 -11.87
C LEU A 28 -2.10 -2.12 -10.46
N ALA A 29 -1.27 -1.93 -9.42
CA ALA A 29 -1.73 -1.86 -8.03
C ALA A 29 -2.77 -0.77 -7.84
N TYR A 30 -2.52 0.42 -8.39
CA TYR A 30 -3.45 1.55 -8.28
C TYR A 30 -4.81 1.23 -8.91
N LYS A 31 -4.83 0.71 -10.15
CA LYS A 31 -6.08 0.33 -10.83
C LYS A 31 -6.85 -0.72 -10.02
N LYS A 32 -6.16 -1.74 -9.52
CA LYS A 32 -6.80 -2.79 -8.72
C LYS A 32 -7.39 -2.24 -7.42
N LEU A 33 -6.65 -1.37 -6.74
CA LEU A 33 -7.11 -0.69 -5.53
C LEU A 33 -8.36 0.15 -5.80
N THR A 34 -8.36 0.97 -6.85
CA THR A 34 -9.45 1.89 -7.16
C THR A 34 -10.70 1.19 -7.72
N PHE A 35 -10.53 0.24 -8.64
CA PHE A 35 -11.65 -0.34 -9.40
C PHE A 35 -12.18 -1.65 -8.83
N GLU A 36 -11.37 -2.41 -8.08
CA GLU A 36 -11.81 -3.66 -7.47
C GLU A 36 -11.96 -3.48 -5.96
N TYR A 37 -10.89 -3.09 -5.27
CA TYR A 37 -10.86 -3.16 -3.81
C TYR A 37 -11.76 -2.11 -3.15
N TYR A 38 -11.70 -0.84 -3.54
CA TYR A 38 -12.56 0.18 -2.94
C TYR A 38 -14.06 -0.09 -3.13
N PRO A 39 -14.55 -0.51 -4.32
CA PRO A 39 -15.93 -0.93 -4.48
C PRO A 39 -16.33 -2.11 -3.60
N GLU A 40 -15.51 -3.17 -3.51
CA GLU A 40 -15.81 -4.33 -2.65
C GLU A 40 -15.86 -3.95 -1.17
N LEU A 41 -14.91 -3.13 -0.71
CA LEU A 41 -14.89 -2.59 0.65
C LEU A 41 -16.16 -1.77 0.96
N ARG A 42 -16.62 -0.94 0.02
CA ARG A 42 -17.88 -0.18 0.19
C ARG A 42 -19.11 -1.07 0.30
N ARG A 43 -19.11 -2.24 -0.35
CA ARG A 43 -20.20 -3.23 -0.25
C ARG A 43 -20.16 -4.03 1.06
N GLY A 44 -19.05 -3.95 1.81
CA GLY A 44 -18.84 -4.69 3.06
C GLY A 44 -18.06 -6.00 2.88
N HIS A 45 -17.47 -6.24 1.71
CA HIS A 45 -16.53 -7.34 1.50
C HIS A 45 -15.12 -6.87 1.90
N PHE A 46 -14.71 -7.19 3.13
CA PHE A 46 -13.39 -6.85 3.64
C PHE A 46 -12.32 -7.79 3.06
N LEU A 47 -11.38 -7.23 2.30
CA LEU A 47 -10.35 -7.97 1.57
C LEU A 47 -8.99 -7.84 2.26
N GLY A 48 -8.24 -8.94 2.35
CA GLY A 48 -6.89 -8.95 2.93
C GLY A 48 -6.81 -9.79 4.20
N GLU A 49 -5.69 -9.65 4.90
CA GLU A 49 -5.38 -10.40 6.11
C GLU A 49 -5.84 -9.61 7.34
N LYS A 50 -6.58 -10.27 8.25
CA LYS A 50 -6.99 -9.68 9.53
C LYS A 50 -5.80 -9.71 10.50
N VAL A 51 -5.21 -8.55 10.78
CA VAL A 51 -4.01 -8.43 11.62
C VAL A 51 -4.36 -8.44 13.09
N SER A 52 -5.44 -7.76 13.47
CA SER A 52 -5.89 -7.71 14.86
C SER A 52 -7.38 -7.41 14.96
N GLU A 53 -7.95 -7.79 16.09
CA GLU A 53 -9.32 -7.48 16.47
C GLU A 53 -9.33 -6.84 17.85
N ASP A 54 -9.89 -5.65 17.96
CA ASP A 54 -10.15 -5.04 19.24
C ASP A 54 -11.60 -5.29 19.63
N THR A 55 -11.80 -6.24 20.53
CA THR A 55 -13.12 -6.62 21.04
C THR A 55 -13.75 -5.57 21.95
N LYS A 56 -12.97 -4.63 22.52
CA LYS A 56 -13.48 -3.55 23.36
C LYS A 56 -14.03 -2.40 22.52
N ALA A 57 -13.34 -2.08 21.42
CA ALA A 57 -13.75 -1.03 20.51
C ALA A 57 -14.63 -1.54 19.35
N GLY A 58 -14.79 -2.85 19.20
CA GLY A 58 -15.52 -3.47 18.10
C GLY A 58 -14.86 -3.21 16.74
N THR A 59 -13.53 -3.16 16.67
CA THR A 59 -12.79 -2.80 15.46
C THR A 59 -11.98 -3.96 14.92
N MET A 60 -11.88 -4.03 13.59
CA MET A 60 -11.10 -5.05 12.89
C MET A 60 -10.05 -4.39 12.01
N ASN A 61 -8.77 -4.69 12.25
CA ASN A 61 -7.66 -4.17 11.46
C ASN A 61 -7.29 -5.17 10.37
N TYR A 62 -7.14 -4.65 9.15
CA TYR A 62 -6.82 -5.43 7.97
C TYR A 62 -5.60 -4.86 7.26
N GLU A 63 -4.82 -5.77 6.69
CA GLU A 63 -3.75 -5.50 5.75
C GLU A 63 -4.08 -6.08 4.38
N LEU A 64 -4.20 -5.21 3.38
CA LEU A 64 -4.47 -5.60 2.01
C LEU A 64 -3.20 -5.49 1.17
N LYS A 65 -2.67 -6.64 0.78
CA LYS A 65 -1.52 -6.74 -0.12
C LYS A 65 -1.91 -6.36 -1.55
N LEU A 66 -1.21 -5.39 -2.12
CA LEU A 66 -1.39 -4.95 -3.50
C LEU A 66 -0.46 -5.74 -4.45
N PRO A 67 -0.89 -5.96 -5.71
CA PRO A 67 -0.05 -6.63 -6.70
C PRO A 67 1.20 -5.78 -6.97
N THR A 68 2.37 -6.33 -6.68
CA THR A 68 3.65 -5.65 -6.77
C THR A 68 4.67 -6.54 -7.44
N ASP A 69 5.61 -5.96 -8.18
CA ASP A 69 6.72 -6.68 -8.78
C ASP A 69 7.57 -7.38 -7.70
N GLU A 70 7.98 -8.62 -7.96
CA GLU A 70 8.72 -9.45 -7.01
C GLU A 70 10.08 -8.83 -6.64
N LEU A 71 10.79 -8.24 -7.61
CA LEU A 71 12.08 -7.59 -7.35
C LEU A 71 11.88 -6.35 -6.48
N PHE A 72 10.84 -5.56 -6.76
CA PHE A 72 10.50 -4.41 -5.91
C PHE A 72 10.14 -4.85 -4.50
N ALA A 73 9.29 -5.88 -4.37
CA ALA A 73 8.87 -6.42 -3.08
C ALA A 73 10.06 -6.92 -2.24
N LYS A 74 11.07 -7.54 -2.86
CA LYS A 74 12.29 -7.98 -2.18
C LYS A 74 13.21 -6.84 -1.76
N VAL A 75 13.26 -5.74 -2.52
CA VAL A 75 14.15 -4.60 -2.23
C VAL A 75 13.54 -3.66 -1.19
N HIS A 76 12.27 -3.28 -1.39
CA HIS A 76 11.57 -2.23 -0.64
C HIS A 76 10.46 -2.75 0.28
N GLY A 77 10.03 -4.00 0.10
CA GLY A 77 8.86 -4.57 0.76
C GLY A 77 7.62 -4.55 -0.13
N GLU A 78 6.64 -5.38 0.23
CA GLU A 78 5.36 -5.45 -0.45
C GLU A 78 4.52 -4.20 -0.20
N ILE A 79 3.80 -3.73 -1.23
CA ILE A 79 2.87 -2.62 -1.04
C ILE A 79 1.63 -3.15 -0.32
N ARG A 80 1.33 -2.62 0.86
CA ARG A 80 0.16 -3.00 1.67
C ARG A 80 -0.64 -1.78 2.07
N VAL A 81 -1.96 -1.87 1.93
CA VAL A 81 -2.90 -0.86 2.44
C VAL A 81 -3.41 -1.33 3.79
N HIS A 82 -3.24 -0.47 4.79
CA HIS A 82 -3.68 -0.70 6.16
C HIS A 82 -5.01 0.03 6.36
N TYR A 83 -6.02 -0.69 6.85
CA TYR A 83 -7.30 -0.09 7.15
C TYR A 83 -7.99 -0.75 8.34
N THR A 84 -8.78 0.04 9.06
CA THR A 84 -9.56 -0.38 10.21
C THR A 84 -11.04 -0.31 9.85
N VAL A 85 -11.76 -1.39 10.10
CA VAL A 85 -13.21 -1.46 9.90
C VAL A 85 -13.90 -1.21 11.23
N TYR A 86 -14.88 -0.31 11.21
CA TYR A 86 -15.84 -0.05 12.27
C TYR A 86 -17.22 -0.55 11.81
N PRO A 87 -17.59 -1.82 12.10
CA PRO A 87 -18.83 -2.42 11.59
C PRO A 87 -20.08 -1.68 12.07
N GLU A 88 -20.10 -1.23 13.34
CA GLU A 88 -21.24 -0.53 13.93
C GLU A 88 -21.50 0.83 13.25
N LYS A 89 -20.42 1.59 13.02
CA LYS A 89 -20.48 2.91 12.38
C LYS A 89 -20.52 2.83 10.86
N ARG A 90 -20.26 1.64 10.30
CA ARG A 90 -20.10 1.40 8.86
C ARG A 90 -19.04 2.29 8.22
N VAL A 91 -17.94 2.48 8.94
CA VAL A 91 -16.80 3.29 8.52
C VAL A 91 -15.61 2.38 8.27
N ILE A 92 -14.89 2.64 7.19
CA ILE A 92 -13.59 2.06 6.90
C ILE A 92 -12.56 3.18 7.00
N LEU A 93 -11.74 3.13 8.04
CA LEU A 93 -10.68 4.10 8.28
C LEU A 93 -9.42 3.61 7.57
N LEU A 94 -9.05 4.26 6.48
CA LEU A 94 -7.78 4.07 5.79
C LEU A 94 -6.68 4.70 6.65
N THR A 95 -5.81 3.86 7.21
CA THR A 95 -4.76 4.31 8.13
C THR A 95 -3.50 4.64 7.35
N ASN A 96 -3.07 3.74 6.47
CA ASN A 96 -1.75 3.86 5.86
C ASN A 96 -1.51 3.04 4.58
N ILE A 97 -0.45 3.36 3.86
CA ILE A 97 0.14 2.52 2.81
C ILE A 97 1.64 2.33 3.10
N THR A 98 2.06 1.08 3.23
CA THR A 98 3.47 0.69 3.36
C THR A 98 4.00 0.15 2.04
N PRO A 99 5.31 0.27 1.74
CA PRO A 99 6.37 0.91 2.54
C PRO A 99 6.37 2.44 2.43
N GLU A 100 6.41 3.15 3.56
CA GLU A 100 6.27 4.61 3.61
C GLU A 100 7.42 5.35 2.92
N GLY A 101 8.66 4.91 3.16
CA GLY A 101 9.87 5.64 2.76
C GLY A 101 9.94 5.88 1.25
N ILE A 102 9.96 4.81 0.46
CA ILE A 102 10.04 4.91 -1.01
C ILE A 102 8.81 5.59 -1.62
N LEU A 103 7.62 5.42 -1.01
CA LEU A 103 6.40 6.07 -1.49
C LEU A 103 6.42 7.58 -1.21
N ASN A 104 6.92 8.01 -0.06
CA ASN A 104 7.06 9.42 0.28
C ASN A 104 8.14 10.08 -0.59
N GLU A 105 9.30 9.43 -0.76
CA GLU A 105 10.35 9.93 -1.65
C GLU A 105 9.88 10.04 -3.10
N GLY A 106 9.15 9.03 -3.59
CA GLY A 106 8.61 9.01 -4.94
C GLY A 106 7.54 10.08 -5.20
N HIS A 107 6.86 10.55 -4.16
CA HIS A 107 5.96 11.69 -4.25
C HIS A 107 6.75 13.01 -4.35
N MET A 108 7.79 13.16 -3.50
CA MET A 108 8.57 14.40 -3.42
C MET A 108 9.43 14.63 -4.66
N ALA A 109 9.97 13.57 -5.26
CA ALA A 109 10.82 13.69 -6.42
C ALA A 109 10.77 12.44 -7.31
N GLU A 110 11.18 12.61 -8.57
CA GLU A 110 11.33 11.50 -9.49
C GLU A 110 12.45 10.56 -9.04
N LEU A 111 12.07 9.29 -8.84
CA LEU A 111 12.99 8.21 -8.55
C LEU A 111 13.60 7.70 -9.85
N SER A 112 14.92 7.50 -9.84
CA SER A 112 15.60 6.80 -10.91
C SER A 112 15.38 5.29 -10.78
N THR A 113 15.62 4.58 -11.88
CA THR A 113 15.52 3.12 -11.93
C THR A 113 16.90 2.52 -12.14
N TYR A 114 17.23 1.45 -11.42
CA TYR A 114 18.41 0.63 -11.63
C TYR A 114 17.99 -0.82 -11.91
N LYS A 115 18.38 -1.36 -13.07
CA LYS A 115 17.99 -2.70 -13.54
C LYS A 115 16.47 -2.96 -13.48
N GLY A 116 15.68 -1.95 -13.82
CA GLY A 116 14.21 -2.01 -13.83
C GLY A 116 13.54 -1.80 -12.46
N VAL A 117 14.30 -1.63 -11.37
CA VAL A 117 13.76 -1.40 -10.02
C VAL A 117 14.02 0.05 -9.60
N MET A 118 13.04 0.71 -9.00
CA MET A 118 13.23 2.06 -8.45
C MET A 118 14.23 2.05 -7.29
N ILE A 119 15.08 3.07 -7.24
CA ILE A 119 16.02 3.28 -6.14
C ILE A 119 15.61 4.50 -5.32
N SER A 120 15.75 4.40 -4.00
CA SER A 120 15.59 5.54 -3.10
C SER A 120 16.65 6.59 -3.38
N LYS A 121 16.30 7.86 -3.17
CA LYS A 121 17.28 8.96 -3.17
C LYS A 121 18.07 8.99 -1.86
N SER A 122 17.45 8.53 -0.77
CA SER A 122 18.08 8.50 0.54
C SER A 122 19.20 7.46 0.63
N HIS A 123 19.01 6.27 0.06
CA HIS A 123 19.97 5.15 0.17
C HIS A 123 20.19 4.41 -1.16
N PRO A 124 20.61 5.10 -2.24
CA PRO A 124 20.72 4.51 -3.57
C PRO A 124 21.71 3.33 -3.60
N GLU A 125 22.84 3.43 -2.90
CA GLU A 125 23.87 2.37 -2.86
C GLU A 125 23.35 1.08 -2.22
N LYS A 126 22.57 1.21 -1.14
CA LYS A 126 21.97 0.06 -0.43
C LYS A 126 20.97 -0.67 -1.33
N ASP A 127 20.15 0.09 -2.06
CA ASP A 127 19.17 -0.49 -2.97
C ASP A 127 19.86 -1.16 -4.16
N MET A 128 20.88 -0.53 -4.75
CA MET A 128 21.69 -1.13 -5.81
C MET A 128 22.39 -2.40 -5.33
N PHE A 129 22.93 -2.42 -4.11
CA PHE A 129 23.54 -3.60 -3.52
C PHE A 129 22.53 -4.75 -3.38
N LYS A 130 21.34 -4.49 -2.83
CA LYS A 130 20.26 -5.49 -2.74
C LYS A 130 19.89 -6.04 -4.11
N ILE A 131 19.69 -5.16 -5.10
CA ILE A 131 19.35 -5.55 -6.46
C ILE A 131 20.44 -6.44 -7.06
N ASN A 132 21.72 -6.09 -6.87
CA ASN A 132 22.84 -6.88 -7.35
C ASN A 132 22.91 -8.25 -6.68
N LEU A 133 22.74 -8.30 -5.36
CA LEU A 133 22.72 -9.55 -4.59
C LEU A 133 21.59 -10.47 -5.05
N LEU A 134 20.37 -9.95 -5.22
CA LEU A 134 19.22 -10.73 -5.70
C LEU A 134 19.45 -11.27 -7.11
N ASN A 135 20.04 -10.46 -8.00
CA ASN A 135 20.38 -10.92 -9.35
C ASN A 135 21.48 -11.98 -9.37
N MET A 136 22.39 -11.98 -8.39
CA MET A 136 23.40 -13.04 -8.25
C MET A 136 22.82 -14.33 -7.70
N LEU A 137 21.81 -14.26 -6.82
CA LEU A 137 21.15 -15.42 -6.23
C LEU A 137 20.13 -16.09 -7.17
N ASN A 138 19.57 -15.32 -8.10
CA ASN A 138 18.66 -15.82 -9.15
C ASN A 138 19.40 -16.37 -10.39
N LYS A 139 20.73 -16.44 -10.34
CA LYS A 139 21.57 -17.12 -11.34
C LYS A 139 21.90 -18.53 -10.86
#